data_AF-A0A968UGI7-F1
#
_entry.id   AF-A0A968UGI7-F1
#
_cell.length_a   1.000
_cell.length_b   1.000
_cell.length_c   1.000
_cell.angle_alpha   90.00
_cell.angle_beta   90.00
_cell.angle_gamma   90.00
#
_symmetry.space_group_name_H-M   'P 1'
#
loop_
_entity.id
_entity.type
_entity.pdbx_description
1 polymer ?
#
loop_
_entity_poly.entity_id
_entity_poly.type
_entity_poly.pdbx_seq_one_letter_code
_entity_poly.pdbx_strand_id
1 'polypeptide(L)'
;MSVTVLEDIAKNYQSEGQQYYLVNSEGKIFLGGNGEASKNEQEELALKNVFADLALTTGKEENRTKSTINQLSKTRQLVSIAPPTELEGIQELNWQTLIAKDEAVAFADQRKLGFTLAIGIGVTSLLVGAIAPI
;
A
#
# COMPACT_ATOMS: atom_id res chain seq x y z
N MET A 1 20.09 -13.45 -9.64
CA MET A 1 20.02 -11.98 -9.78
C MET A 1 20.42 -11.35 -8.45
N SER A 2 21.21 -10.28 -8.45
CA SER A 2 21.55 -9.57 -7.20
C SER A 2 20.35 -8.72 -6.75
N VAL A 3 20.16 -8.61 -5.43
CA VAL A 3 19.10 -7.79 -4.81
C VAL A 3 19.16 -6.33 -5.27
N THR A 4 20.36 -5.86 -5.62
CA THR A 4 20.64 -4.51 -6.13
C THR A 4 19.88 -4.17 -7.41
N VAL A 5 19.74 -5.10 -8.36
CA VAL A 5 19.03 -4.85 -9.62
C VAL A 5 17.53 -4.68 -9.39
N LEU A 6 16.97 -5.44 -8.43
CA LEU A 6 15.56 -5.33 -8.07
C LEU A 6 15.25 -4.01 -7.36
N GLU A 7 16.20 -3.51 -6.56
CA GLU A 7 16.07 -2.22 -5.89
C GLU A 7 15.98 -1.06 -6.89
N ASP A 8 16.85 -1.04 -7.91
CA ASP A 8 16.85 0.01 -8.92
C ASP A 8 15.60 -0.01 -9.80
N ILE A 9 15.09 -1.20 -10.12
CA ILE A 9 13.80 -1.33 -10.81
C ILE A 9 12.66 -0.84 -9.92
N ALA A 10 12.64 -1.23 -8.64
CA ALA A 10 11.57 -0.87 -7.71
C ALA A 10 11.54 0.62 -7.38
N LYS A 11 12.70 1.31 -7.37
CA LYS A 11 12.78 2.78 -7.22
C LYS A 11 12.00 3.52 -8.29
N ASN A 12 11.96 3.03 -9.53
CA ASN A 12 11.19 3.66 -10.61
C ASN A 12 9.67 3.59 -10.41
N TYR A 13 9.20 2.71 -9.52
CA TYR A 13 7.78 2.58 -9.17
C TYR A 13 7.43 3.24 -7.81
N GLN A 14 8.39 3.88 -7.16
CA GLN A 14 8.11 4.69 -5.97
C GLN A 14 7.50 6.02 -6.38
N SER A 15 6.19 6.17 -6.16
CA SER A 15 5.55 7.48 -6.13
C SER A 15 5.64 8.11 -4.74
N GLU A 16 5.45 9.42 -4.66
CA GLU A 16 5.51 10.15 -3.38
C GLU A 16 4.55 9.55 -2.34
N GLY A 17 5.09 9.18 -1.17
CA GLY A 17 4.35 8.55 -0.07
C GLY A 17 4.00 7.07 -0.30
N GLN A 18 4.56 6.41 -1.32
CA GLN A 18 4.36 4.99 -1.60
C GLN A 18 5.57 4.17 -1.16
N GLN A 19 5.33 3.14 -0.36
CA GLN A 19 6.31 2.15 0.09
C GLN A 19 6.05 0.84 -0.66
N TYR A 20 7.12 0.20 -1.13
CA TYR A 20 7.04 -1.16 -1.65
C TYR A 20 7.70 -2.11 -0.65
N TYR A 21 7.22 -3.35 -0.57
CA TYR A 21 7.84 -4.43 0.19
C TYR A 21 7.83 -5.70 -0.65
N LEU A 22 8.97 -6.37 -0.75
CA LEU A 22 9.08 -7.73 -1.26
C LEU A 22 9.28 -8.67 -0.09
N VAL A 23 8.40 -9.65 0.00
CA VAL A 23 8.32 -10.58 1.11
C VAL A 23 8.57 -11.99 0.62
N ASN A 24 9.46 -12.70 1.30
CA ASN A 24 9.80 -14.09 0.97
C ASN A 24 8.73 -15.07 1.49
N SER A 25 8.98 -16.36 1.27
CA SER A 25 8.07 -17.42 1.67
C SER A 25 7.82 -17.52 3.19
N GLU A 26 8.73 -16.96 3.99
CA GLU A 26 8.68 -16.99 5.46
C GLU A 26 7.97 -15.75 6.05
N GLY A 27 7.48 -14.84 5.20
CA GLY A 27 6.88 -13.58 5.66
C GLY A 27 7.90 -12.52 6.07
N LYS A 28 9.16 -12.66 5.64
CA LYS A 28 10.24 -11.71 5.91
C LYS A 28 10.44 -10.75 4.75
N ILE A 29 10.62 -9.47 5.05
CA ILE A 29 10.88 -8.42 4.07
C ILE A 29 12.35 -8.53 3.67
N PHE A 30 12.63 -8.79 2.40
CA PHE A 30 14.01 -8.83 1.86
C PHE A 30 14.33 -7.64 0.95
N LEU A 31 13.32 -6.90 0.51
CA LEU A 31 13.47 -5.62 -0.19
C LEU A 31 12.35 -4.69 0.25
N GLY A 32 12.67 -3.41 0.49
CA GLY A 32 11.67 -2.44 0.90
C GLY A 32 12.06 -1.02 0.50
N GLY A 33 11.06 -0.19 0.21
CA GLY A 33 11.28 1.22 -0.11
C GLY A 33 11.80 2.02 1.09
N ASN A 34 12.55 3.10 0.83
CA ASN A 34 13.15 3.99 1.84
C ASN A 34 14.11 3.31 2.86
N GLY A 35 14.74 2.20 2.47
CA GLY A 35 15.74 1.53 3.31
C GLY A 35 15.18 0.85 4.56
N GLU A 36 13.85 0.72 4.69
CA GLU A 36 13.23 0.07 5.86
C GLU A 36 13.53 -1.43 5.93
N ALA A 37 13.85 -2.07 4.81
CA ALA A 37 14.31 -3.46 4.78
C ALA A 37 15.75 -3.64 5.26
N SER A 38 16.51 -2.54 5.45
CA SER A 38 17.96 -2.59 5.66
C SER A 38 18.50 -1.41 6.49
N LYS A 39 17.75 -0.92 7.48
CA LYS A 39 18.32 0.06 8.43
C LYS A 39 19.29 -0.60 9.42
N ASN A 40 19.15 -1.90 9.65
CA ASN A 40 20.09 -2.71 10.43
C ASN A 40 20.35 -4.00 9.63
N GLU A 41 21.53 -4.14 9.03
CA GLU A 41 21.96 -5.30 8.20
C GLU A 41 21.96 -6.65 8.96
N GLN A 42 21.43 -6.70 10.19
CA GLN A 42 21.49 -7.83 11.12
C GLN A 42 20.12 -8.31 11.63
N GLU A 43 19.01 -7.62 11.32
CA GLU A 43 17.67 -8.07 11.70
C GLU A 43 16.74 -8.14 10.48
N GLU A 44 16.38 -9.36 10.08
CA GLU A 44 15.32 -9.59 9.09
C GLU A 44 13.99 -9.03 9.61
N LEU A 45 13.50 -7.95 9.02
CA LEU A 45 12.23 -7.34 9.40
C LEU A 45 11.08 -8.24 8.93
N ALA A 46 10.40 -8.88 9.87
CA ALA A 46 9.20 -9.65 9.57
C ALA A 46 8.04 -8.71 9.22
N LEU A 47 7.25 -9.05 8.19
CA LEU A 47 6.12 -8.21 7.76
C LEU A 47 5.11 -7.98 8.89
N LYS A 48 4.88 -8.99 9.73
CA LYS A 48 4.03 -8.90 10.93
C LYS A 48 4.46 -7.82 11.93
N ASN A 49 5.74 -7.41 11.92
CA ASN A 49 6.24 -6.34 12.78
C ASN A 49 5.90 -4.96 12.19
N VAL A 50 5.69 -4.86 10.88
CA VAL A 50 5.22 -3.65 10.19
C VAL A 50 3.70 -3.61 10.19
N PHE A 51 3.06 -4.72 9.85
CA PHE A 51 1.61 -4.86 9.73
C PHE A 51 1.14 -6.10 10.48
N ALA A 52 0.78 -5.94 11.75
CA ALA A 52 0.45 -7.05 12.65
C ALA A 52 -0.76 -7.89 12.19
N ASP A 53 -1.65 -7.29 11.44
CA ASP A 53 -2.88 -7.88 10.91
C ASP A 53 -2.75 -8.34 9.45
N LEU A 54 -1.56 -8.25 8.85
CA LEU A 54 -1.23 -8.86 7.58
C LEU A 54 -0.45 -10.16 7.84
N ALA A 55 -1.19 -11.27 7.93
CA ALA A 55 -0.61 -12.58 7.81
C ALA A 55 -0.62 -12.98 6.33
N LEU A 56 0.53 -12.89 5.66
CA LEU A 56 0.64 -13.46 4.32
C LEU A 56 0.69 -14.98 4.45
N THR A 57 -0.28 -15.66 3.84
CA THR A 57 -0.15 -17.10 3.63
C THR A 57 0.68 -17.33 2.38
N THR A 58 1.76 -18.09 2.53
CA THR A 58 2.74 -18.27 1.47
C THR A 58 2.13 -18.96 0.26
N GLY A 59 2.23 -18.33 -0.92
CA GLY A 59 1.95 -18.95 -2.21
C GLY A 59 0.48 -19.00 -2.65
N LYS A 60 -0.47 -18.38 -1.94
CA LYS A 60 -1.90 -18.43 -2.30
C LYS A 60 -2.72 -17.16 -2.07
N GLU A 61 -2.12 -16.05 -1.63
CA GLU A 61 -2.90 -14.81 -1.49
C GLU A 61 -3.30 -14.30 -2.88
N GLU A 62 -4.62 -14.19 -3.08
CA GLU A 62 -5.18 -13.48 -4.23
C GLU A 62 -4.84 -11.98 -4.15
N ASN A 63 -5.02 -11.26 -5.26
CA ASN A 63 -4.93 -9.79 -5.26
C ASN A 63 -5.86 -9.21 -4.20
N ARG A 64 -5.30 -8.56 -3.18
CA ARG A 64 -6.07 -8.01 -2.05
C ARG A 64 -5.58 -6.64 -1.69
N THR A 65 -6.51 -5.72 -1.47
CA THR A 65 -6.22 -4.39 -0.94
C THR A 65 -6.95 -4.23 0.39
N LYS A 66 -6.23 -3.78 1.43
CA LYS A 66 -6.78 -3.60 2.77
C LYS A 66 -6.16 -2.38 3.44
N SER A 67 -6.96 -1.68 4.23
CA SER A 67 -6.47 -0.69 5.18
C SER A 67 -5.91 -1.37 6.43
N THR A 68 -4.70 -0.99 6.84
CA THR A 68 -4.02 -1.47 8.04
C THR A 68 -3.18 -0.36 8.68
N ILE A 69 -2.74 -0.57 9.91
CA ILE A 69 -1.83 0.34 10.63
C ILE A 69 -0.41 -0.16 10.45
N ASN A 70 0.44 0.69 9.90
CA ASN A 70 1.88 0.49 9.93
C ASN A 70 2.38 0.76 11.36
N GLN A 71 2.91 -0.27 12.01
CA GLN A 71 3.37 -0.25 13.39
C GLN A 71 4.67 0.55 13.57
N LEU A 72 5.43 0.78 12.51
CA LEU A 72 6.66 1.56 12.55
C LEU A 72 6.36 3.06 12.46
N SER A 73 5.58 3.46 11.46
CA SER A 73 5.19 4.87 11.27
C SER A 73 4.02 5.33 12.13
N LYS A 74 3.26 4.39 12.71
CA LYS A 74 1.98 4.62 13.40
C LYS A 74 0.92 5.31 12.51
N THR A 75 1.04 5.18 11.19
CA THR A 75 0.06 5.70 10.23
C THR A 75 -0.85 4.60 9.70
N ARG A 76 -2.08 4.98 9.33
CA ARG A 76 -2.99 4.09 8.62
C ARG A 76 -2.64 4.13 7.13
N GLN A 77 -2.43 2.96 6.56
CA GLN A 77 -1.99 2.77 5.19
C GLN A 77 -2.93 1.84 4.44
N LEU A 78 -3.16 2.17 3.18
CA LEU A 78 -3.78 1.28 2.22
C LEU A 78 -2.70 0.37 1.64
N VAL A 79 -2.79 -0.92 1.92
CA VAL A 79 -1.83 -1.94 1.47
C VAL A 79 -2.47 -2.82 0.42
N SER A 80 -1.82 -2.97 -0.72
CA SER A 80 -2.20 -3.88 -1.81
C SER A 80 -1.16 -4.99 -1.93
N ILE A 81 -1.64 -6.22 -1.99
CA ILE A 81 -0.84 -7.45 -2.12
C ILE A 81 -1.06 -7.97 -3.54
N ALA A 82 0.03 -8.21 -4.25
CA ALA A 82 0.03 -8.87 -5.54
C ALA A 82 0.53 -10.31 -5.39
N PRO A 83 -0.13 -11.29 -6.05
CA PRO A 83 0.29 -12.68 -6.01
C PRO A 83 1.68 -12.85 -6.63
N PRO A 84 2.39 -13.94 -6.29
CA PRO A 84 3.62 -14.31 -6.97
C PRO A 84 3.35 -14.44 -8.47
N THR A 85 4.16 -13.78 -9.29
CA THR A 85 4.09 -13.96 -10.75
C THR A 85 5.14 -14.98 -11.17
N GLU A 86 4.71 -16.04 -11.85
CA GLU A 86 5.62 -16.95 -12.53
C GLU A 86 6.27 -16.21 -13.70
N LEU A 87 7.59 -16.11 -13.67
CA LEU A 87 8.39 -15.48 -14.72
C LEU A 87 9.17 -16.60 -15.43
N GLU A 88 8.95 -16.75 -16.75
CA GLU A 88 9.65 -17.77 -17.54
C GLU A 88 11.17 -17.65 -17.37
N GLY A 89 11.82 -18.77 -17.05
CA GLY A 89 13.27 -18.83 -16.83
C GLY A 89 13.74 -18.49 -15.41
N ILE A 90 12.83 -18.19 -14.47
CA ILE A 90 13.13 -17.96 -13.05
C ILE A 90 12.44 -19.04 -12.23
N GLN A 91 13.16 -19.76 -11.36
CA GLN A 91 12.56 -20.73 -10.44
C GLN A 91 11.47 -20.07 -9.58
N GLU A 92 10.44 -20.83 -9.21
CA GLU A 92 9.37 -20.39 -8.31
C GLU A 92 9.94 -19.92 -6.96
N LEU A 93 10.13 -18.61 -6.84
CA LEU A 93 10.71 -17.99 -5.65
C LEU A 93 9.66 -17.76 -4.54
N ASN A 94 8.36 -18.04 -4.79
CA ASN A 94 7.25 -17.94 -3.83
C ASN A 94 7.20 -16.63 -3.01
N TRP A 95 7.60 -15.53 -3.64
CA TRP A 95 7.65 -14.19 -3.05
C TRP A 95 6.41 -13.40 -3.41
N GLN A 96 6.04 -12.48 -2.54
CA GLN A 96 4.87 -11.61 -2.71
C GLN A 96 5.30 -10.16 -2.72
N THR A 97 4.60 -9.36 -3.52
CA THR A 97 4.84 -7.92 -3.59
C THR A 97 3.72 -7.19 -2.87
N LEU A 98 4.10 -6.25 -2.02
CA LEU A 98 3.18 -5.37 -1.32
C LEU A 98 3.49 -3.93 -1.68
N ILE A 99 2.44 -3.16 -1.88
CA ILE A 99 2.50 -1.73 -2.06
C ILE A 99 1.66 -1.11 -0.95
N ALA A 100 2.28 -0.28 -0.12
CA ALA A 100 1.63 0.48 0.93
C ALA A 100 1.64 1.97 0.60
N LYS A 101 0.54 2.66 0.90
CA LYS A 101 0.43 4.11 0.75
C LYS A 101 -0.37 4.69 1.91
N ASP A 102 0.06 5.80 2.47
CA ASP A 102 -0.71 6.48 3.54
C ASP A 102 -2.11 6.84 3.06
N GLU A 103 -3.14 6.52 3.85
CA GLU A 103 -4.54 6.76 3.46
C GLU A 103 -4.84 8.23 3.20
N ALA A 104 -4.20 9.13 3.96
CA ALA A 104 -4.36 10.57 3.79
C ALA A 104 -3.93 11.02 2.38
N VAL A 105 -2.96 10.32 1.78
CA VAL A 105 -2.48 10.59 0.42
C VAL A 105 -3.31 9.81 -0.60
N ALA A 106 -3.56 8.51 -0.36
CA ALA A 106 -4.30 7.65 -1.28
C ALA A 106 -5.74 8.13 -1.54
N PHE A 107 -6.39 8.72 -0.53
CA PHE A 107 -7.77 9.20 -0.61
C PHE A 107 -7.89 10.73 -0.68
N ALA A 108 -6.78 11.45 -0.88
CA ALA A 108 -6.77 12.92 -0.92
C ALA A 108 -7.75 13.47 -1.97
N ASP A 109 -7.71 12.91 -3.18
CA ASP A 109 -8.55 13.37 -4.30
C ASP A 109 -10.02 13.02 -4.09
N GLN A 110 -10.31 11.83 -3.55
CA GLN A 110 -11.67 11.42 -3.22
C GLN A 110 -12.28 12.31 -2.14
N ARG A 111 -11.50 12.71 -1.13
CA ARG A 111 -11.94 13.64 -0.08
C ARG A 111 -12.22 15.02 -0.66
N LYS A 112 -11.37 15.54 -1.56
CA LYS A 112 -11.60 16.82 -2.24
C LYS A 112 -12.90 16.79 -3.04
N LEU A 113 -13.07 15.77 -3.88
CA LEU A 113 -14.27 15.61 -4.69
C LEU A 113 -15.54 15.50 -3.82
N GLY A 114 -15.50 14.70 -2.75
CA GLY A 114 -16.60 14.58 -1.80
C GLY A 114 -16.97 15.92 -1.15
N PHE A 115 -15.97 16.71 -0.76
CA PHE A 115 -16.19 18.05 -0.21
C PHE A 115 -16.81 19.01 -1.24
N THR A 116 -16.30 19.01 -2.47
CA THR A 116 -16.88 19.80 -3.57
C THR A 116 -18.33 19.42 -3.83
N LEU A 117 -18.64 18.12 -3.86
CA LEU A 117 -20.00 17.64 -4.07
C LEU A 117 -20.92 18.05 -2.90
N ALA A 118 -20.45 17.93 -1.65
CA ALA A 118 -21.20 18.33 -0.47
C ALA A 118 -21.54 19.83 -0.49
N ILE A 119 -20.59 20.68 -0.89
CA ILE A 119 -20.84 22.12 -1.09
C ILE A 119 -21.90 22.32 -2.17
N GLY A 120 -21.75 21.68 -3.33
CA GLY A 120 -22.70 21.81 -4.43
C GLY A 120 -24.13 21.40 -4.04
N ILE A 121 -24.27 20.27 -3.34
CA ILE A 121 -25.54 19.80 -2.79
C ILE A 121 -26.09 20.80 -1.78
N GLY A 122 -25.26 21.29 -0.85
CA GLY A 122 -25.68 22.26 0.15
C GLY A 122 -26.21 23.56 -0.47
N VAL A 123 -25.47 24.15 -1.39
CA VAL A 123 -25.88 25.37 -2.11
C VAL A 123 -27.17 25.14 -2.89
N THR A 124 -27.26 24.05 -3.64
CA THR A 124 -28.46 23.73 -4.44
C THR A 124 -29.68 23.53 -3.55
N SER A 125 -29.52 22.82 -2.42
CA SER A 125 -30.62 22.56 -1.49
C SER A 125 -31.15 23.84 -0.85
N LEU A 126 -30.26 24.78 -0.51
CA LEU A 126 -30.65 26.10 0.00
C LEU A 126 -31.41 26.92 -1.05
N LEU A 127 -30.94 26.91 -2.30
CA LEU A 127 -31.60 27.65 -3.39
C LEU A 127 -33.00 27.09 -3.68
N VAL A 128 -33.13 25.76 -3.80
CA VAL A 128 -34.43 25.11 -4.03
C VAL A 128 -35.36 25.34 -2.85
N GLY A 129 -34.86 25.18 -1.62
CA GLY A 129 -35.65 25.44 -0.41
C GLY A 129 -36.15 26.88 -0.30
N ALA A 130 -35.41 27.87 -0.82
CA ALA A 130 -35.83 29.26 -0.80
C ALA A 130 -36.93 29.61 -1.81
N ILE A 131 -37.03 28.88 -2.92
CA ILE A 131 -38.02 29.15 -4.00
C ILE A 131 -39.19 28.16 -4.00
N ALA A 132 -39.09 27.07 -3.25
CA ALA A 132 -40.15 26.07 -3.17
C ALA A 132 -41.42 26.71 -2.57
N PRO A 133 -42.58 26.61 -3.26
CA PRO A 133 -43.84 27.00 -2.65
C PRO A 133 -44.12 26.05 -1.48
N ILE A 134 -44.43 26.63 -0.32
CA ILE A 134 -44.83 25.92 0.91
C ILE A 134 -46.08 25.09 0.63
#